data_AF-A0A0W1R6U2-F1
#
_entry.id   AF-A0A0W1R6U2-F1
#
_cell.length_a   1.000
_cell.length_b   1.000
_cell.length_c   1.000
_cell.angle_alpha   90.00
_cell.angle_beta   90.00
_cell.angle_gamma   90.00
#
_symmetry.space_group_name_H-M   'P 1'
#
loop_
_entity.id
_entity.type
_entity.pdbx_description
1 polymer ?
#
loop_
_entity_poly.entity_id
_entity_poly.type
_entity_poly.pdbx_seq_one_letter_code
_entity_poly.pdbx_strand_id
1 'polypeptide(L)'
;MAETEAQNSVDRLVELLDDRLKKSEWEILVALAEADGPLTKEELAEATGYTDRTVSKRTDTLEEQVHGGTLVKRDDDGNAYLHPQFAAAVRQYES
;
A
#
# COMPACT_ATOMS: atom_id res chain seq x y z
N MET A 1 6.41 -2.57 -26.14
CA MET A 1 7.03 -1.29 -25.69
C MET A 1 6.17 -0.59 -24.65
N ALA A 2 4.83 -0.67 -24.70
CA ALA A 2 3.95 -0.06 -23.68
C ALA A 2 4.08 -0.65 -22.26
N GLU A 3 4.37 -1.95 -22.12
CA GLU A 3 4.53 -2.59 -20.80
C GLU A 3 5.73 -2.02 -20.01
N THR A 4 6.80 -1.61 -20.70
CA THR A 4 8.00 -1.04 -20.07
C THR A 4 7.76 0.38 -19.55
N GLU A 5 6.97 1.19 -20.25
CA GLU A 5 6.65 2.57 -19.85
C GLU A 5 5.68 2.62 -18.67
N ALA A 6 4.69 1.72 -18.64
CA ALA A 6 3.76 1.60 -17.52
C ALA A 6 4.50 1.17 -16.24
N GLN A 7 5.38 0.17 -16.32
CA GLN A 7 6.18 -0.29 -15.18
C GLN A 7 7.06 0.83 -14.61
N ASN A 8 7.81 1.54 -15.47
CA ASN A 8 8.63 2.68 -15.06
C ASN A 8 7.82 3.81 -14.38
N SER A 9 6.55 3.95 -14.73
CA SER A 9 5.67 4.96 -14.13
C SER A 9 5.22 4.55 -12.72
N VAL A 10 5.01 3.25 -12.48
CA VAL A 10 4.67 2.69 -11.17
C VAL A 10 5.89 2.74 -10.25
N ASP A 11 7.08 2.36 -10.73
CA ASP A 11 8.32 2.41 -9.94
C ASP A 11 8.61 3.84 -9.46
N ARG A 12 8.51 4.83 -10.36
CA ARG A 12 8.65 6.25 -9.98
C ARG A 12 7.59 6.71 -8.98
N LEU A 13 6.38 6.16 -9.04
CA LEU A 13 5.33 6.47 -8.08
C LEU A 13 5.69 5.93 -6.69
N VAL A 14 6.24 4.72 -6.62
CA VAL A 14 6.71 4.10 -5.37
C VAL A 14 7.82 4.96 -4.75
N GLU A 15 8.82 5.38 -5.53
CA GLU A 15 9.88 6.29 -5.08
C GLU A 15 9.32 7.62 -4.55
N LEU A 16 8.34 8.21 -5.24
CA LEU A 16 7.69 9.46 -4.80
C LEU A 16 6.85 9.27 -3.53
N LEU A 17 6.31 8.08 -3.31
CA LEU A 17 5.52 7.78 -2.11
C LEU A 17 6.43 7.52 -0.91
N ASP A 18 7.57 6.86 -1.07
CA ASP A 18 8.56 6.69 0.00
C ASP A 18 9.02 8.05 0.57
N ASP A 19 9.35 9.01 -0.30
CA ASP A 19 9.80 10.35 0.12
C ASP A 19 8.69 11.17 0.81
N ARG A 20 7.42 10.96 0.43
CA ARG A 20 6.28 11.78 0.88
C ARG A 20 5.53 11.19 2.06
N LEU A 21 5.46 9.87 2.16
CA LEU A 21 4.71 9.18 3.21
C LEU A 21 5.48 9.21 4.52
N LYS A 22 4.74 9.21 5.63
CA LYS A 22 5.37 8.98 6.93
C LYS A 22 5.82 7.53 7.01
N LYS A 23 6.86 7.28 7.80
CA LYS A 23 7.33 5.91 8.08
C LYS A 23 6.19 4.93 8.41
N SER A 24 5.24 5.33 9.27
CA SER A 24 4.10 4.48 9.62
C SER A 24 3.14 4.20 8.46
N GLU A 25 3.04 5.12 7.50
CA GLU A 25 2.21 4.95 6.30
C GLU A 25 2.92 4.07 5.29
N TRP A 26 4.22 4.25 5.12
CA TRP A 26 5.06 3.38 4.31
C TRP A 26 5.06 1.92 4.81
N GLU A 27 5.30 1.69 6.11
CA GLU A 27 5.30 0.34 6.68
C GLU A 27 3.95 -0.37 6.54
N ILE A 28 2.82 0.36 6.61
CA ILE A 28 1.49 -0.21 6.33
C ILE A 28 1.31 -0.54 4.86
N LEU A 29 1.82 0.32 3.97
CA LEU A 29 1.80 0.10 2.53
C LEU A 29 2.66 -1.12 2.13
N VAL A 30 3.83 -1.29 2.75
CA VAL A 30 4.67 -2.48 2.60
C VAL A 30 3.95 -3.73 3.11
N ALA A 31 3.34 -3.70 4.30
CA ALA A 31 2.58 -4.83 4.82
C ALA A 31 1.41 -5.23 3.89
N LEU A 32 0.69 -4.25 3.34
CA LEU A 32 -0.34 -4.50 2.32
C LEU A 32 0.25 -5.03 1.02
N ALA A 33 1.48 -4.64 0.67
CA ALA A 33 2.15 -5.13 -0.52
C ALA A 33 2.59 -6.57 -0.34
N GLU A 34 3.14 -6.95 0.82
CA GLU A 34 3.57 -8.32 1.13
C GLU A 34 2.41 -9.30 1.24
N ALA A 35 1.21 -8.83 1.61
CA ALA A 35 0.01 -9.64 1.63
C ALA A 35 -0.37 -10.16 0.22
N ASP A 36 -0.82 -11.41 0.15
CA ASP A 36 -1.36 -12.02 -1.08
C ASP A 36 -2.87 -11.74 -1.27
N GLY A 37 -3.46 -10.89 -0.42
CA GLY A 37 -4.89 -10.58 -0.44
C GLY A 37 -5.28 -9.44 0.51
N PRO A 38 -6.59 -9.18 0.68
CA PRO A 38 -7.10 -8.21 1.62
C PRO A 38 -6.72 -8.54 3.06
N LEU A 39 -6.25 -7.52 3.78
CA LEU A 39 -5.96 -7.62 5.20
C LEU A 39 -7.00 -6.86 6.01
N THR A 40 -7.44 -7.49 7.09
CA THR A 40 -8.20 -6.83 8.15
C THR A 40 -7.32 -5.82 8.89
N LYS A 41 -7.96 -4.91 9.64
CA LYS A 41 -7.24 -3.94 10.47
C LYS A 41 -6.39 -4.61 11.55
N GLU A 42 -6.87 -5.73 12.08
CA GLU A 42 -6.19 -6.52 13.10
C GLU A 42 -4.94 -7.18 12.50
N GLU A 43 -5.05 -7.81 11.33
CA GLU A 43 -3.89 -8.41 10.65
C GLU A 43 -2.82 -7.36 10.29
N LEU A 44 -3.23 -6.18 9.85
CA LEU A 44 -2.30 -5.07 9.61
C LEU A 44 -1.64 -4.57 10.89
N ALA A 45 -2.39 -4.51 11.99
CA ALA A 45 -1.85 -4.14 13.30
C ALA A 45 -0.82 -5.16 13.79
N GLU A 46 -1.08 -6.45 13.60
CA GLU A 46 -0.15 -7.53 13.92
C GLU A 46 1.09 -7.50 13.03
N ALA A 47 0.92 -7.32 11.71
CA ALA A 47 2.04 -7.31 10.75
C ALA A 47 2.99 -6.12 10.97
N THR A 48 2.44 -4.95 11.32
CA THR A 48 3.22 -3.71 11.47
C THR A 48 3.60 -3.39 12.93
N GLY A 49 3.00 -4.08 13.90
CA GLY A 49 3.15 -3.77 15.33
C GLY A 49 2.46 -2.46 15.77
N TYR A 50 1.65 -1.86 14.90
CA TYR A 50 0.89 -0.64 15.21
C TYR A 50 -0.44 -0.94 15.88
N THR A 51 -0.96 0.02 16.64
CA THR A 51 -2.33 -0.10 17.19
C THR A 51 -3.37 -0.01 16.09
N ASP A 52 -4.53 -0.64 16.25
CA ASP A 52 -5.67 -0.59 15.32
C ASP A 52 -6.07 0.84 14.93
N ARG A 53 -6.01 1.76 15.91
CA ARG A 53 -6.31 3.17 15.69
C ARG A 53 -5.32 3.82 14.72
N THR A 54 -4.04 3.51 14.86
CA THR A 54 -2.99 4.00 13.96
C THR A 54 -3.16 3.39 12.59
N VAL A 55 -3.33 2.07 12.51
CA VAL A 55 -3.55 1.35 11.26
C VAL A 55 -4.73 1.94 10.51
N SER A 56 -5.92 1.99 11.13
CA SER A 56 -7.10 2.56 10.48
C SER A 56 -6.82 3.97 9.96
N LYS A 57 -6.32 4.87 10.81
CA LYS A 57 -6.07 6.26 10.41
C LYS A 57 -5.09 6.35 9.24
N ARG A 58 -4.04 5.53 9.23
CA ARG A 58 -3.03 5.55 8.16
C ARG A 58 -3.53 4.90 6.89
N THR A 59 -4.26 3.80 6.97
CA THR A 59 -4.91 3.17 5.81
C THR A 59 -5.90 4.14 5.16
N ASP A 60 -6.77 4.79 5.94
CA ASP A 60 -7.68 5.82 5.42
C ASP A 60 -6.88 6.97 4.75
N THR A 61 -5.78 7.41 5.38
CA THR A 61 -4.89 8.45 4.81
C THR A 61 -4.21 7.99 3.50
N LEU A 62 -3.80 6.72 3.41
CA LEU A 62 -3.19 6.14 2.21
C LEU A 62 -4.20 6.06 1.07
N GLU A 63 -5.45 5.69 1.35
CA GLU A 63 -6.52 5.69 0.34
C GLU A 63 -6.76 7.08 -0.26
N GLU A 64 -6.67 8.12 0.58
CA GLU A 64 -6.78 9.52 0.15
C GLU A 64 -5.54 9.99 -0.64
N GLN A 65 -4.33 9.66 -0.17
CA GLN A 65 -3.07 10.14 -0.76
C GLN A 65 -2.67 9.41 -2.05
N VAL A 66 -2.96 8.12 -2.16
CA VAL A 66 -2.45 7.25 -3.23
C VAL A 66 -3.44 7.21 -4.41
N HIS A 67 -3.91 8.39 -4.83
CA HIS A 67 -4.86 8.63 -5.92
C HIS A 67 -6.18 7.84 -5.83
N GLY A 68 -6.92 8.05 -4.72
CA GLY A 68 -8.37 7.89 -4.66
C GLY A 68 -8.91 6.56 -5.16
N GLY A 69 -8.45 5.45 -4.56
CA GLY A 69 -9.05 4.12 -4.78
C GLY A 69 -8.51 3.31 -5.97
N THR A 70 -7.48 3.79 -6.68
CA THR A 70 -6.89 3.01 -7.79
C THR A 70 -5.86 1.99 -7.30
N LEU A 71 -5.05 2.37 -6.30
CA LEU A 71 -3.89 1.60 -5.86
C LEU A 71 -4.11 0.90 -4.51
N VAL A 72 -4.77 1.57 -3.56
CA VAL A 72 -5.34 0.94 -2.36
C VAL A 72 -6.84 0.78 -2.60
N LYS A 73 -7.35 -0.43 -2.41
CA LYS A 73 -8.77 -0.78 -2.58
C LYS A 73 -9.28 -1.50 -1.36
N ARG A 74 -10.61 -1.53 -1.22
CA ARG A 74 -11.30 -2.37 -0.23
C ARG A 74 -12.11 -3.45 -0.92
N ASP A 75 -12.15 -4.64 -0.32
CA ASP A 75 -13.07 -5.70 -0.73
C ASP A 75 -14.50 -5.44 -0.23
N ASP A 76 -15.42 -6.35 -0.52
CA ASP A 76 -16.82 -6.25 -0.08
C ASP A 76 -16.97 -6.25 1.46
N ASP A 77 -16.00 -6.79 2.18
CA ASP A 77 -15.92 -6.83 3.64
C ASP A 77 -15.25 -5.58 4.25
N GLY A 78 -14.71 -4.68 3.41
CA GLY A 78 -14.09 -3.42 3.83
C GLY A 78 -12.61 -3.55 4.23
N ASN A 79 -11.96 -4.67 3.90
CA ASN A 79 -10.55 -4.96 4.13
C ASN A 79 -9.68 -4.34 3.04
N ALA A 80 -8.57 -3.74 3.43
CA ALA A 80 -7.70 -3.03 2.49
C ALA A 80 -6.75 -4.00 1.77
N TYR A 81 -6.54 -3.76 0.48
CA TYR A 81 -5.54 -4.46 -0.34
C TYR A 81 -4.92 -3.52 -1.35
N LEU A 82 -3.71 -3.85 -1.79
CA LEU A 82 -3.04 -3.13 -2.87
C LEU A 82 -3.31 -3.76 -4.23
N HIS A 83 -3.35 -2.91 -5.25
CA HIS A 83 -3.39 -3.35 -6.63
C HIS A 83 -2.14 -4.22 -6.93
N PRO A 84 -2.27 -5.40 -7.58
CA PRO A 84 -1.16 -6.34 -7.73
C PRO A 84 0.10 -5.77 -8.39
N GLN A 85 -0.07 -4.90 -9.40
CA GLN A 85 1.09 -4.25 -10.05
C GLN A 85 1.83 -3.29 -9.11
N PHE A 86 1.09 -2.63 -8.23
CA PHE A 86 1.67 -1.69 -7.28
C PHE A 86 2.29 -2.42 -6.09
N ALA A 87 1.65 -3.47 -5.58
CA ALA A 87 2.23 -4.37 -4.60
C ALA A 87 3.58 -4.96 -5.09
N ALA A 88 3.63 -5.40 -6.36
CA ALA A 88 4.86 -5.91 -6.95
C ALA A 88 5.98 -4.85 -7.01
N ALA A 89 5.65 -3.60 -7.35
CA ALA A 89 6.62 -2.50 -7.39
C ALA A 89 7.14 -2.13 -5.99
N VAL A 90 6.26 -2.10 -4.97
CA VAL A 90 6.65 -1.87 -3.57
C VAL A 90 7.57 -2.98 -3.07
N ARG A 91 7.24 -4.25 -3.33
CA ARG A 91 8.11 -5.39 -2.95
C ARG A 91 9.49 -5.32 -3.61
N GLN A 92 9.56 -4.87 -4.86
CA GLN A 92 10.83 -4.70 -5.57
C GLN A 92 11.67 -3.54 -5.01
N TYR A 93 11.02 -2.48 -4.51
CA TYR A 93 11.69 -1.33 -3.92
C TYR A 93 12.31 -1.65 -2.55
N GLU A 94 11.64 -2.48 -1.74
CA GLU A 94 12.13 -2.89 -0.41
C GLU A 94 13.19 -4.03 -0.45
N SER A 95 13.42 -4.68 -1.61
CA SER A 95 14.42 -5.76 -1.80
C SER A 95 15.83 -5.25 -2.02
#